data_AF-A0A2V6TDD3-F1
#
_entry.id   AF-A0A2V6TDD3-F1
#
_cell.length_a   1.000
_cell.length_b   1.000
_cell.length_c   1.000
_cell.angle_alpha   90.00
_cell.angle_beta   90.00
_cell.angle_gamma   90.00
#
_symmetry.space_group_name_H-M   'P 1'
#
loop_
_entity.id
_entity.type
_entity.pdbx_description
1 polymer ?
#
loop_
_entity_poly.entity_id
_entity_poly.type
_entity_poly.pdbx_seq_one_letter_code
_entity_poly.pdbx_strand_id
1 'polypeptide(L)'
;MRKRTVWGVVLALALTAVVGGVSKAAAPKDYQFTGTVTEIDAKSKTISVDKAGDVWEFSTSGRDLAKDLTKVKKGDKITVRYYMVVKSIESK
;
A
#
# COMPACT_ATOMS: atom_id res chain seq x y z
N MET A 1 -10.59 -49.79 19.16
CA MET A 1 -9.37 -49.28 18.50
C MET A 1 -9.61 -48.15 17.51
N ARG A 2 -10.65 -48.20 16.66
CA ARG A 2 -10.95 -47.14 15.65
C ARG A 2 -11.15 -45.71 16.20
N LYS A 3 -11.81 -45.54 17.36
CA LYS A 3 -12.05 -44.20 17.95
C LYS A 3 -10.78 -43.47 18.40
N ARG A 4 -9.74 -44.21 18.83
CA ARG A 4 -8.44 -43.65 19.27
C ARG A 4 -7.61 -43.18 18.08
N THR A 5 -7.69 -43.90 16.96
CA THR A 5 -7.04 -43.51 15.69
C THR A 5 -7.71 -42.29 15.07
N VAL A 6 -9.04 -42.18 15.10
CA VAL A 6 -9.76 -41.00 14.60
C VAL A 6 -9.41 -39.74 15.41
N TRP A 7 -9.35 -39.84 16.74
CA TRP A 7 -8.92 -38.73 17.59
C TRP A 7 -7.46 -38.34 17.36
N GLY A 8 -6.57 -39.30 17.14
CA GLY A 8 -5.17 -39.04 16.79
C GLY A 8 -5.02 -38.27 15.46
N VAL A 9 -5.82 -38.61 14.45
CA VAL A 9 -5.83 -37.93 13.15
C VAL A 9 -6.39 -36.51 13.25
N VAL A 10 -7.45 -36.30 14.04
CA VAL A 10 -8.02 -34.96 14.28
C VAL A 10 -7.03 -34.07 15.06
N LEU A 11 -6.33 -34.61 16.05
CA LEU A 11 -5.30 -33.88 16.79
C LEU A 11 -4.10 -33.53 15.88
N ALA A 12 -3.69 -34.45 15.02
CA ALA A 12 -2.60 -34.20 14.06
C ALA A 12 -2.95 -33.11 13.04
N LEU A 13 -4.20 -33.08 12.55
CA LEU A 13 -4.71 -32.02 11.65
C LEU A 13 -4.88 -30.66 12.34
N ALA A 14 -5.23 -30.65 13.63
CA ALA A 14 -5.31 -29.41 14.41
C ALA A 14 -3.91 -28.84 14.68
N LEU A 15 -2.89 -29.68 14.90
CA LEU A 15 -1.51 -29.24 15.08
C LEU A 15 -0.90 -28.64 13.80
N THR A 16 -1.23 -29.17 12.61
CA THR A 16 -0.70 -28.62 11.34
C THR A 16 -1.31 -27.27 10.96
N ALA A 17 -2.55 -26.98 11.40
CA ALA A 17 -3.20 -25.68 11.18
C ALA A 17 -2.57 -24.54 11.99
N VAL A 18 -1.85 -24.83 13.08
CA VAL A 18 -1.21 -23.82 13.95
C VAL A 18 0.19 -23.43 13.45
N VAL A 19 0.87 -24.31 12.69
CA VAL A 19 2.21 -24.05 12.15
C VAL A 19 2.18 -23.20 10.87
N GLY A 20 1.00 -23.06 10.25
CA GLY A 20 0.75 -22.07 9.20
C GLY A 20 0.68 -20.66 9.78
N GLY A 21 1.78 -20.16 10.33
CA GLY A 21 1.90 -18.79 10.80
C GLY A 21 1.44 -17.84 9.71
N VAL A 22 0.33 -17.15 9.95
CA VAL A 22 -0.09 -16.02 9.14
C VAL A 22 0.98 -14.96 9.35
N SER A 23 1.97 -14.93 8.48
CA SER A 23 2.94 -13.84 8.39
C SER A 23 2.16 -12.58 8.05
N LYS A 24 1.69 -11.87 9.08
CA LYS A 24 1.18 -10.51 8.94
C LYS A 24 2.39 -9.66 8.57
N ALA A 25 2.62 -9.50 7.27
CA ALA A 25 3.56 -8.51 6.77
C ALA A 25 3.22 -7.18 7.45
N ALA A 26 4.21 -6.56 8.10
CA ALA A 26 4.01 -5.26 8.71
C ALA A 26 3.53 -4.30 7.61
N ALA A 27 2.40 -3.65 7.85
CA ALA A 27 1.89 -2.66 6.91
C ALA A 27 2.97 -1.58 6.71
N PRO A 28 3.21 -1.13 5.48
CA PRO A 28 4.16 -0.06 5.24
C PRO A 28 3.72 1.20 6.00
N LYS A 29 4.69 1.99 6.44
CA LYS A 29 4.40 3.24 7.14
C LYS A 29 3.69 4.20 6.19
N ASP A 30 2.59 4.78 6.66
CA ASP A 30 1.88 5.85 5.97
C ASP A 30 2.50 7.21 6.28
N TYR A 31 2.63 8.01 5.25
CA TYR A 31 3.14 9.38 5.27
C TYR A 31 2.09 10.35 4.73
N GLN A 32 2.29 11.64 5.04
CA GLN A 32 1.42 12.71 4.58
C GLN A 32 2.24 13.84 3.96
N PHE A 33 1.77 14.31 2.81
CA PHE A 33 2.34 15.47 2.13
C PHE A 33 1.22 16.46 1.78
N THR A 34 1.25 17.64 2.40
CA THR A 34 0.25 18.68 2.18
C THR A 34 0.87 19.82 1.40
N GLY A 35 0.27 20.17 0.27
CA GLY A 35 0.78 21.20 -0.62
C GLY A 35 -0.22 21.57 -1.72
N THR A 36 0.25 22.34 -2.69
CA THR A 36 -0.55 22.83 -3.81
C THR A 36 -0.29 22.00 -5.06
N VAL A 37 -1.35 21.57 -5.74
CA VAL A 37 -1.24 20.81 -7.00
C VAL A 37 -0.64 21.69 -8.09
N THR A 38 0.48 21.26 -8.66
CA THR A 38 1.17 21.96 -9.75
C THR A 38 0.88 21.36 -11.12
N GLU A 39 0.66 20.05 -11.18
CA GLU A 39 0.41 19.29 -12.40
C GLU A 39 -0.40 18.02 -12.13
N ILE A 40 -1.23 17.62 -13.10
CA ILE A 40 -1.96 16.36 -13.10
C ILE A 40 -1.73 15.71 -14.47
N ASP A 41 -1.12 14.53 -14.50
CA ASP A 41 -0.96 13.73 -15.72
C ASP A 41 -1.85 12.48 -15.64
N ALA A 42 -3.00 12.56 -16.31
CA ALA A 42 -3.94 11.46 -16.39
C ALA A 42 -3.44 10.26 -17.22
N LYS A 43 -2.48 10.47 -18.14
CA LYS A 43 -1.93 9.41 -18.98
C LYS A 43 -0.95 8.54 -18.19
N SER A 44 0.00 9.18 -17.49
CA SER A 44 0.96 8.48 -16.62
C SER A 44 0.41 8.15 -15.23
N LYS A 45 -0.77 8.69 -14.89
CA LYS A 45 -1.45 8.53 -13.60
C LYS A 45 -0.57 9.06 -12.46
N THR A 46 -0.15 10.32 -12.60
CA THR A 46 0.62 11.02 -11.59
C THR A 46 0.00 12.38 -11.24
N ILE A 47 0.34 12.86 -10.05
CA ILE A 47 0.01 14.21 -9.58
C ILE A 47 1.24 14.81 -8.91
N SER A 48 1.52 16.07 -9.26
CA SER A 48 2.63 16.83 -8.69
C SER A 48 2.10 17.83 -7.67
N VAL A 49 2.73 17.88 -6.50
CA VAL A 49 2.32 18.74 -5.38
C VAL A 49 3.54 19.49 -4.85
N ASP A 50 3.42 20.81 -4.73
CA ASP A 50 4.43 21.71 -4.17
C ASP A 50 4.13 21.98 -2.69
N LYS A 51 5.12 21.73 -1.84
CA LYS A 51 5.15 22.23 -0.46
C LYS A 51 6.35 23.17 -0.27
N ALA A 52 6.08 24.47 -0.35
CA ALA A 52 7.07 25.52 -0.07
C ALA A 52 8.35 25.45 -0.92
N GLY A 53 8.19 25.11 -2.21
CA GLY A 53 9.27 24.98 -3.19
C GLY A 53 9.77 23.55 -3.39
N ASP A 54 9.36 22.59 -2.54
CA ASP A 54 9.67 21.18 -2.70
C ASP A 54 8.53 20.47 -3.46
N VAL A 55 8.78 20.10 -4.72
CA VAL A 55 7.79 19.50 -5.62
C VAL A 55 7.95 18.00 -5.67
N TRP A 56 6.91 17.29 -5.24
CA TRP A 56 6.88 15.82 -5.24
C TRP A 56 5.86 15.31 -6.25
N GLU A 57 6.24 14.27 -6.99
CA GLU A 57 5.33 13.52 -7.86
C GLU A 57 4.85 12.25 -7.15
N PHE A 58 3.54 12.02 -7.18
CA PHE A 58 2.91 10.84 -6.61
C PHE A 58 2.20 10.03 -7.70
N SER A 59 2.42 8.72 -7.71
CA SER A 59 1.65 7.81 -8.58
C SER A 59 0.26 7.55 -8.00
N THR A 60 -0.76 7.61 -8.84
CA THR A 60 -2.17 7.34 -8.51
C THR A 60 -2.66 6.03 -9.11
N SER A 61 -1.75 5.08 -9.31
CA SER A 61 -1.99 3.81 -10.00
C SER A 61 -2.93 2.83 -9.26
N GLY A 62 -3.32 3.15 -8.01
CA GLY A 62 -4.37 2.43 -7.28
C GLY A 62 -5.76 2.61 -7.91
N ARG A 63 -6.55 1.53 -7.95
CA ARG A 63 -7.86 1.45 -8.63
C ARG A 63 -8.85 2.53 -8.15
N ASP A 64 -8.74 2.95 -6.90
CA ASP A 64 -9.62 3.96 -6.29
C ASP A 64 -9.05 5.38 -6.38
N LEU A 65 -7.73 5.54 -6.44
CA LEU A 65 -7.04 6.83 -6.46
C LEU A 65 -7.14 7.53 -7.82
N ALA A 66 -7.20 6.76 -8.92
CA ALA A 66 -7.38 7.33 -10.25
C ALA A 66 -8.73 8.06 -10.43
N LYS A 67 -9.75 7.71 -9.63
CA LYS A 67 -11.05 8.41 -9.62
C LYS A 67 -11.00 9.73 -8.84
N ASP A 68 -10.00 9.92 -7.99
CA ASP A 68 -9.83 11.15 -7.22
C ASP A 68 -9.06 12.21 -8.01
N LEU A 69 -8.28 11.81 -9.02
CA LEU A 69 -7.62 12.75 -9.95
C LEU A 69 -8.60 13.66 -10.69
N THR A 70 -9.84 13.22 -10.94
CA THR A 70 -10.87 14.05 -11.60
C THR A 70 -11.52 15.07 -10.67
N LYS A 71 -11.29 14.96 -9.35
CA LYS A 71 -11.87 15.85 -8.33
C LYS A 71 -10.93 16.98 -7.92
N VAL A 72 -9.66 16.91 -8.33
CA VAL A 72 -8.62 17.88 -8.02
C VAL A 72 -8.20 18.59 -9.30
N LYS A 73 -7.83 19.86 -9.19
CA LYS A 73 -7.27 20.65 -10.30
C LYS A 73 -5.99 21.36 -9.87
N LYS A 74 -5.23 21.84 -10.85
CA LYS A 74 -4.06 22.69 -10.62
C LYS A 74 -4.44 23.90 -9.75
N GLY A 75 -3.60 24.18 -8.75
CA GLY A 75 -3.81 25.23 -7.76
C GLY A 75 -4.56 24.80 -6.50
N ASP A 76 -5.16 23.60 -6.48
CA ASP A 76 -5.83 23.11 -5.26
C ASP A 76 -4.82 22.78 -4.17
N LYS A 77 -5.16 23.11 -2.93
CA LYS A 77 -4.40 22.67 -1.76
C LYS A 77 -4.94 21.33 -1.28
N ILE A 78 -4.10 20.30 -1.32
CA ILE A 78 -4.48 18.92 -0.99
C ILE A 78 -3.53 18.30 0.03
N THR A 79 -3.96 17.21 0.66
CA THR A 79 -3.08 16.33 1.45
C THR A 79 -3.04 14.96 0.79
N VAL A 80 -1.86 14.56 0.35
CA VAL A 80 -1.59 13.23 -0.20
C VAL A 80 -1.19 12.30 0.94
N ARG A 81 -1.88 11.16 1.06
CA ARG A 81 -1.47 10.05 1.93
C ARG A 81 -0.80 9.00 1.06
N TYR A 82 0.43 8.62 1.41
CA TYR A 82 1.23 7.70 0.60
C TYR A 82 2.13 6.83 1.47
N TYR A 83 2.58 5.72 0.91
CA TYR A 83 3.68 4.92 1.44
C TYR A 83 4.80 4.87 0.40
N MET A 84 6.03 4.63 0.85
CA MET A 84 7.18 4.53 -0.04
C MET A 84 7.38 3.09 -0.52
N VAL A 85 7.62 2.93 -1.82
CA VAL A 85 7.95 1.64 -2.45
C VAL A 85 9.35 1.70 -3.00
N VAL A 86 10.25 0.89 -2.44
CA VAL A 86 11.61 0.74 -2.95
C VAL A 86 11.58 -0.25 -4.12
N LYS A 87 12.04 0.18 -5.30
CA LYS A 87 12.03 -0.66 -6.52
C LYS A 87 13.24 -1.59 -6.60
N SER A 88 14.41 -1.12 -6.24
CA SER A 88 15.65 -1.91 -6.20
C SER A 88 16.58 -1.34 -5.13
N ILE A 89 17.44 -2.21 -4.60
CA ILE A 89 18.55 -1.84 -3.72
C ILE A 89 19.80 -2.45 -4.34
N GLU A 90 20.76 -1.61 -4.70
CA GLU A 90 22.06 -2.03 -5.18
C GLU A 90 23.09 -1.77 -4.07
N SER A 91 23.84 -2.80 -3.70
CA SER A 91 25.01 -2.67 -2.83
C SER A 91 26.24 -2.73 -3.71
N LYS A 92 27.15 -1.78 -3.53
CA LYS A 92 28.46 -1.79 -4.17
C LYS A 92 29.44 -2.66 -3.37
#